data_AF-A0A7V8KRB8-F1
#
_entry.id   AF-A0A7V8KRB8-F1
#
_cell.length_a   1.000
_cell.length_b   1.000
_cell.length_c   1.000
_cell.angle_alpha   90.00
_cell.angle_beta   90.00
_cell.angle_gamma   90.00
#
_symmetry.space_group_name_H-M   'P 1'
#
loop_
_entity.id
_entity.type
_entity.pdbx_description
1 polymer ?
#
loop_
_entity_poly.entity_id
_entity_poly.type
_entity_poly.pdbx_seq_one_letter_code
_entity_poly.pdbx_strand_id
1 'polypeptide(L)'
;MAGATVLVTPDESEHLVRATSAEYYECVVRQGFDDFACASGNGLINETTVALVDPDSPLAGRARDDQTDEDGTTGVILIDPSDQSIVGSARVSIEGTDPLLDAQTMPGLVLGIGSPQALELGITPGSQRTLVITDFPSIASGTRDAIRSEIINRCGYAFITEHDTTSLRSYQARAIAMPTLTAIGAALIFAALAASTRHSQSRLRRTLGEFGADRPQLMRLFAPLGVTMGVGSALALLFGWFGAHPWIIAPSPEFGDTGWWWLIPLPLILAETAVLAWWNSRPEPEQDDTGR
;
A
#
# COMPACT_ATOMS: atom_id res chain seq x y z
N MET A 1 -22.84 7.49 -3.86
CA MET A 1 -23.66 6.65 -4.77
C MET A 1 -22.68 6.09 -5.78
N ALA A 2 -22.62 4.77 -5.96
CA ALA A 2 -21.71 4.17 -6.95
C ALA A 2 -22.03 4.73 -8.34
N GLY A 3 -21.03 5.32 -8.99
CA GLY A 3 -21.12 5.82 -10.36
C GLY A 3 -20.52 4.80 -11.31
N ALA A 4 -21.15 4.61 -12.47
CA ALA A 4 -20.59 3.79 -13.54
C ALA A 4 -20.31 4.68 -14.75
N THR A 5 -19.06 4.66 -15.22
CA THR A 5 -18.62 5.44 -16.38
C THR A 5 -18.00 4.50 -17.41
N VAL A 6 -18.39 4.68 -18.67
CA VAL A 6 -17.74 4.00 -19.80
C VAL A 6 -16.68 4.93 -20.36
N LEU A 7 -15.42 4.53 -20.20
CA LEU A 7 -14.27 5.14 -20.85
C LEU A 7 -14.01 4.43 -22.18
N VAL A 8 -13.66 5.20 -23.20
CA VAL A 8 -13.29 4.71 -24.53
C VAL A 8 -11.85 5.12 -24.78
N THR A 9 -11.00 4.16 -25.15
CA THR A 9 -9.61 4.47 -25.50
C THR A 9 -9.59 5.25 -26.82
N PRO A 10 -8.73 6.27 -26.97
CA PRO A 10 -8.40 6.85 -28.27
C PRO A 10 -8.03 5.77 -29.29
N ASP A 11 -8.26 6.04 -30.57
CA ASP A 11 -7.71 5.20 -31.64
C ASP A 11 -6.19 5.38 -31.70
N GLU A 12 -5.47 4.39 -31.18
CA GLU A 12 -4.01 4.40 -31.11
C GLU A 12 -3.34 3.82 -32.37
N SER A 13 -4.08 3.67 -33.48
CA SER A 13 -3.53 3.11 -34.72
C SER A 13 -2.49 4.00 -35.40
N GLU A 14 -2.64 5.31 -35.27
CA GLU A 14 -1.72 6.31 -35.84
C GLU A 14 -0.83 6.95 -34.77
N HIS A 15 -1.41 7.33 -33.63
CA HIS A 15 -0.69 8.00 -32.54
C HIS A 15 -1.15 7.52 -31.16
N LEU A 16 -0.19 7.29 -30.27
CA LEU A 16 -0.43 7.15 -28.83
C LEU A 16 -0.61 8.55 -28.24
N VAL A 17 -1.77 8.81 -27.66
CA VAL A 17 -2.08 10.13 -27.09
C VAL A 17 -1.89 10.09 -25.58
N ARG A 18 -1.06 11.00 -25.05
CA ARG A 18 -0.77 11.12 -23.62
C ARG A 18 -1.00 12.53 -23.13
N ALA A 19 -1.59 12.66 -21.94
CA ALA A 19 -1.68 13.92 -21.22
C ALA A 19 -0.49 14.04 -20.27
N THR A 20 0.03 15.24 -20.11
CA THR A 20 1.26 15.53 -19.36
C THR A 20 1.16 16.85 -18.62
N SER A 21 2.04 17.04 -17.62
CA SER A 21 2.11 18.28 -16.86
C SER A 21 2.64 19.44 -17.72
N ALA A 22 2.29 20.67 -17.34
CA ALA A 22 2.75 21.88 -18.04
C ALA A 22 4.29 21.97 -18.09
N GLU A 23 4.97 21.63 -16.98
CA GLU A 23 6.42 21.64 -16.90
C GLU A 23 7.07 20.67 -17.89
N TYR A 24 6.55 19.44 -17.98
CA TYR A 24 7.06 18.45 -18.92
C TYR A 24 6.73 18.84 -20.36
N TYR A 25 5.52 19.33 -20.63
CA TYR A 25 5.12 19.85 -21.93
C TYR A 25 6.08 20.94 -22.43
N GLU A 26 6.38 21.94 -21.59
CA GLU A 26 7.30 23.02 -21.96
C GLU A 26 8.72 22.52 -22.20
N CYS A 27 9.18 21.53 -21.43
CA CYS A 27 10.48 20.92 -21.66
C CYS A 27 10.54 20.24 -23.04
N VAL A 28 9.55 19.41 -23.37
CA VAL A 28 9.47 18.69 -24.65
C VAL A 28 9.42 19.65 -25.83
N VAL A 29 8.61 20.70 -25.74
CA VAL A 29 8.52 21.73 -26.79
C VAL A 29 9.86 22.47 -26.96
N ARG A 30 10.60 22.71 -25.87
CA ARG A 30 11.84 23.50 -25.89
C ARG A 30 13.08 22.71 -26.28
N GLN A 31 13.26 21.50 -25.76
CA GLN A 31 14.45 20.67 -26.01
C GLN A 31 14.31 19.80 -27.27
N GLY A 32 13.10 19.73 -27.83
CA GLY A 32 12.77 18.76 -28.86
C GLY A 32 12.30 17.45 -28.23
N PHE A 33 11.84 16.55 -29.08
CA PHE A 33 11.20 15.29 -28.74
C PHE A 33 12.20 14.21 -28.24
N ASP A 34 13.16 14.61 -27.39
CA ASP A 34 14.12 13.72 -26.72
C ASP A 34 13.68 13.51 -25.25
N ASP A 35 13.02 12.38 -25.03
CA ASP A 35 12.35 12.01 -23.79
C ASP A 35 13.33 11.93 -22.58
N PHE A 36 14.59 11.56 -22.85
CA PHE A 36 15.62 11.43 -21.81
C PHE A 36 16.11 12.77 -21.25
N ALA A 37 15.97 13.85 -22.01
CA ALA A 37 16.41 15.18 -21.59
C ALA A 37 15.40 15.88 -20.67
N CYS A 38 14.12 15.46 -20.74
CA CYS A 38 13.01 16.02 -19.98
C CYS A 38 12.51 15.12 -18.84
N ALA A 39 12.97 13.86 -18.77
CA ALA A 39 12.78 13.01 -17.62
C ALA A 39 13.50 13.60 -16.38
N SER A 40 12.73 14.07 -15.39
CA SER A 40 13.29 14.51 -14.12
C SER A 40 14.00 13.33 -13.41
N GLY A 41 15.06 13.62 -12.65
CA GLY A 41 15.97 12.64 -12.01
C GLY A 41 15.35 11.61 -11.06
N ASN A 42 14.02 11.54 -10.95
CA ASN A 42 13.27 10.50 -10.24
C ASN A 42 12.62 9.46 -11.17
N GLY A 43 12.78 9.55 -12.49
CA GLY A 43 12.31 8.53 -13.45
C GLY A 43 10.78 8.39 -13.54
N LEU A 44 10.02 9.34 -13.00
CA LEU A 44 8.57 9.40 -13.16
C LEU A 44 8.28 10.28 -14.37
N ILE A 45 8.02 9.61 -15.48
CA ILE A 45 7.38 10.20 -16.66
C ILE A 45 5.98 10.60 -16.18
N ASN A 46 5.67 11.89 -16.09
CA ASN A 46 4.34 12.41 -15.67
C ASN A 46 3.33 12.32 -16.82
N GLU A 47 3.46 11.32 -17.67
CA GLU A 47 2.51 11.01 -18.71
C GLU A 47 1.39 10.15 -18.14
N THR A 48 0.18 10.45 -18.58
CA THR A 48 -0.99 9.62 -18.29
C THR A 48 -1.78 9.37 -19.56
N THR A 49 -2.62 8.35 -19.48
CA THR A 49 -3.51 7.98 -20.55
C THR A 49 -4.61 9.03 -20.71
N VAL A 50 -4.97 9.29 -21.98
CA VAL A 50 -6.16 10.06 -22.33
C VAL A 50 -7.29 9.07 -22.61
N ALA A 51 -8.50 9.38 -22.15
CA ALA A 51 -9.69 8.62 -22.48
C ALA A 51 -10.80 9.51 -23.03
N LEU A 52 -11.77 8.88 -23.69
CA LEU A 52 -12.96 9.53 -24.20
C LEU A 52 -14.20 9.04 -23.44
N VAL A 53 -15.20 9.89 -23.31
CA VAL A 53 -16.49 9.58 -22.70
C VAL A 53 -17.63 10.12 -23.54
N ASP A 54 -18.85 9.67 -23.25
CA ASP A 54 -20.04 10.30 -23.77
C ASP A 54 -20.04 11.81 -23.45
N PRO A 55 -20.39 12.71 -24.39
CA PRO A 55 -20.42 14.15 -24.16
C PRO A 55 -21.24 14.59 -22.94
N ASP A 56 -22.30 13.84 -22.59
CA ASP A 56 -23.16 14.15 -21.46
C ASP A 56 -22.58 13.67 -20.11
N SER A 57 -21.41 13.02 -20.13
CA SER A 57 -20.72 12.54 -18.93
C SER A 57 -20.18 13.71 -18.09
N PRO A 58 -20.30 13.65 -16.75
CA PRO A 58 -19.73 14.68 -15.87
C PRO A 58 -18.20 14.77 -15.94
N LEU A 59 -17.54 13.73 -16.46
CA LEU A 59 -16.09 13.66 -16.63
C LEU A 59 -15.62 14.23 -17.98
N ALA A 60 -16.53 14.60 -18.88
CA ALA A 60 -16.14 15.16 -20.18
C ALA A 60 -15.40 16.49 -19.98
N GLY A 61 -14.23 16.63 -20.61
CA GLY A 61 -13.41 17.83 -20.51
C GLY A 61 -12.71 18.01 -19.16
N ARG A 62 -12.60 16.95 -18.34
CA ARG A 62 -11.94 17.00 -17.04
C ARG A 62 -10.53 16.42 -17.10
N ALA A 63 -9.64 16.96 -16.27
CA ALA A 63 -8.28 16.47 -16.12
C ALA A 63 -7.87 16.29 -14.65
N ARG A 64 -6.74 15.63 -14.46
CA ARG A 64 -6.02 15.49 -13.19
C ARG A 64 -5.47 16.86 -12.75
N ASP A 65 -5.43 17.08 -11.44
CA ASP A 65 -5.06 18.41 -10.90
C ASP A 65 -3.61 18.78 -11.24
N ASP A 66 -2.69 17.82 -11.11
CA ASP A 66 -1.26 18.00 -11.40
C ASP A 66 -0.91 18.12 -12.91
N GLN A 67 -1.90 17.95 -13.79
CA GLN A 67 -1.77 18.14 -15.25
C GLN A 67 -2.43 19.41 -15.74
N THR A 68 -3.06 20.16 -14.83
CA THR A 68 -3.74 21.40 -15.15
C THR A 68 -2.82 22.57 -14.85
N ASP A 69 -2.61 23.41 -15.87
CA ASP A 69 -1.86 24.66 -15.74
C ASP A 69 -2.70 25.75 -15.05
N GLU A 70 -2.05 26.82 -14.58
CA GLU A 70 -2.73 27.97 -13.95
C GLU A 70 -3.78 28.61 -14.87
N ASP A 71 -3.58 28.50 -16.19
CA ASP A 71 -4.50 28.98 -17.23
C ASP A 71 -5.67 28.02 -17.51
N GLY A 72 -5.80 26.91 -16.78
CA GLY A 72 -6.86 25.91 -16.99
C GLY A 72 -6.69 25.11 -18.28
N THR A 73 -5.44 24.79 -18.63
CA THR A 73 -5.11 23.97 -19.81
C THR A 73 -4.29 22.75 -19.42
N THR A 74 -4.35 21.70 -20.23
CA THR A 74 -3.52 20.50 -20.08
C THR A 74 -2.66 20.30 -21.31
N GLY A 75 -1.41 19.90 -21.10
CA GLY A 75 -0.50 19.52 -22.17
C GLY A 75 -0.85 18.13 -22.69
N VAL A 76 -0.96 17.99 -24.01
CA VAL A 76 -1.14 16.71 -24.69
C VAL A 76 0.00 16.51 -25.69
N ILE A 77 0.54 15.30 -25.71
CA ILE A 77 1.57 14.87 -26.66
C ILE A 77 1.07 13.69 -27.48
N LEU A 78 1.53 13.65 -28.73
CA LEU A 78 1.27 12.58 -29.69
C LEU A 78 2.56 11.82 -29.91
N ILE A 79 2.53 10.52 -29.67
CA ILE A 79 3.67 9.63 -29.75
C ILE A 79 3.46 8.64 -30.91
N ASP A 80 4.47 8.43 -31.74
CA ASP A 80 4.44 7.39 -32.77
C ASP A 80 4.52 6.00 -32.09
N PRO A 81 3.55 5.10 -32.30
CA PRO A 81 3.55 3.78 -31.66
C PRO A 81 4.72 2.89 -32.09
N SER A 82 5.36 3.16 -33.23
CA SER A 82 6.37 2.29 -33.81
C SER A 82 7.77 2.50 -33.25
N ASP A 83 8.15 3.74 -32.94
CA ASP A 83 9.46 4.09 -32.37
C ASP A 83 9.38 4.82 -31.02
N GLN A 84 8.17 5.07 -30.52
CA GLN A 84 7.89 5.81 -29.28
C GLN A 84 8.43 7.24 -29.28
N SER A 85 8.69 7.82 -30.45
CA SER A 85 9.08 9.23 -30.54
C SER A 85 7.86 10.14 -30.45
N ILE A 86 8.03 11.30 -29.82
CA ILE A 86 6.97 12.32 -29.80
C ILE A 86 6.97 13.00 -31.18
N VAL A 87 5.82 13.00 -31.84
CA VAL A 87 5.63 13.54 -33.20
C VAL A 87 4.79 14.80 -33.23
N GLY A 88 4.08 15.10 -32.13
CA GLY A 88 3.24 16.28 -32.02
C GLY A 88 2.95 16.63 -30.58
N SER A 89 2.50 17.86 -30.37
CA SER A 89 2.06 18.33 -29.07
C SER A 89 1.03 19.46 -29.22
N ALA A 90 0.14 19.59 -28.24
CA ALA A 90 -0.90 20.61 -28.21
C ALA A 90 -1.28 20.95 -26.77
N ARG A 91 -1.80 22.15 -26.56
CA ARG A 91 -2.44 22.54 -25.30
C ARG A 91 -3.94 22.52 -25.47
N VAL A 92 -4.62 21.96 -24.48
CA VAL A 92 -6.06 21.71 -24.54
C VAL A 92 -6.72 22.45 -23.39
N SER A 93 -7.73 23.25 -23.69
CA SER A 93 -8.55 23.87 -22.65
C SER A 93 -9.48 22.83 -22.02
N ILE A 94 -9.44 22.74 -20.70
CA ILE A 94 -10.27 21.84 -19.91
C ILE A 94 -11.37 22.61 -19.17
N GLU A 95 -12.46 21.94 -18.85
CA GLU A 95 -13.58 22.54 -18.11
C GLU A 95 -13.31 22.63 -16.60
N GLY A 96 -12.36 21.82 -16.11
CA GLY A 96 -11.92 21.83 -14.73
C GLY A 96 -11.29 20.50 -14.33
N THR A 97 -10.94 20.38 -13.06
CA THR A 97 -10.36 19.15 -12.50
C THR A 97 -11.44 18.26 -11.89
N ASP A 98 -11.17 16.97 -11.79
CA ASP A 98 -12.03 16.02 -11.08
C ASP A 98 -11.16 15.09 -10.20
N PRO A 99 -11.42 15.02 -8.88
CA PRO A 99 -10.64 14.18 -7.95
C PRO A 99 -10.64 12.68 -8.31
N LEU A 100 -11.61 12.21 -9.09
CA LEU A 100 -11.65 10.82 -9.53
C LEU A 100 -10.47 10.52 -10.47
N LEU A 101 -10.01 11.49 -11.26
CA LEU A 101 -8.90 11.33 -12.22
C LEU A 101 -7.53 11.33 -11.54
N ASP A 102 -7.45 11.71 -10.27
CA ASP A 102 -6.22 11.58 -9.47
C ASP A 102 -5.92 10.12 -9.05
N ALA A 103 -6.89 9.21 -9.20
CA ALA A 103 -6.69 7.81 -8.89
C ALA A 103 -5.75 7.14 -9.91
N GLN A 104 -4.80 6.31 -9.44
CA GLN A 104 -3.80 5.63 -10.29
C GLN A 104 -4.37 4.77 -11.44
N THR A 105 -5.63 4.37 -11.35
CA THR A 105 -6.31 3.55 -12.38
C THR A 105 -7.18 4.35 -13.34
N MET A 106 -7.34 5.63 -13.09
CA MET A 106 -8.08 6.53 -13.94
C MET A 106 -7.14 7.22 -14.94
N PRO A 107 -7.64 7.54 -16.14
CA PRO A 107 -6.91 8.38 -17.09
C PRO A 107 -6.68 9.77 -16.49
N GLY A 108 -5.58 10.43 -16.88
CA GLY A 108 -5.30 11.78 -16.39
C GLY A 108 -6.03 12.88 -17.16
N LEU A 109 -6.56 12.57 -18.35
CA LEU A 109 -7.40 13.48 -19.13
C LEU A 109 -8.57 12.71 -19.74
N VAL A 110 -9.78 13.26 -19.61
CA VAL A 110 -11.00 12.71 -20.18
C VAL A 110 -11.66 13.74 -21.09
N LEU A 111 -11.83 13.42 -22.37
CA LEU A 111 -12.47 14.30 -23.35
C LEU A 111 -13.83 13.73 -23.78
N GLY A 112 -14.76 14.59 -24.18
CA GLY A 112 -16.02 14.16 -24.78
C GLY A 112 -15.80 13.64 -26.20
N ILE A 113 -16.47 12.55 -26.57
CA ILE A 113 -16.45 12.05 -27.96
C ILE A 113 -17.01 13.13 -28.89
N GLY A 114 -16.19 13.59 -29.84
CA GLY A 114 -16.58 14.65 -30.77
C GLY A 114 -16.56 16.06 -30.16
N SER A 115 -15.95 16.25 -28.98
CA SER A 115 -15.75 17.59 -28.44
C SER A 115 -14.75 18.39 -29.30
N PRO A 116 -14.80 19.74 -29.28
CA PRO A 116 -13.86 20.57 -30.02
C PRO A 116 -12.39 20.23 -29.73
N GLN A 117 -12.09 19.94 -28.46
CA GLN A 117 -10.76 19.53 -28.01
C GLN A 117 -10.30 18.22 -28.65
N ALA A 118 -11.17 17.20 -28.68
CA ALA A 118 -10.83 15.92 -29.29
C ALA A 118 -10.64 16.05 -30.80
N LEU A 119 -11.47 16.87 -31.47
CA LEU A 119 -11.38 17.11 -32.90
C LEU A 119 -10.12 17.89 -33.31
N GLU A 120 -9.71 18.88 -32.51
CA GLU A 120 -8.47 19.65 -32.76
C GLU A 120 -7.23 18.75 -32.70
N LEU A 121 -7.24 17.75 -31.82
CA LEU A 121 -6.17 16.78 -31.66
C LEU A 121 -6.27 15.60 -32.65
N GLY A 122 -7.31 15.54 -33.47
CA GLY A 122 -7.57 14.41 -34.36
C GLY A 122 -7.92 13.11 -33.64
N ILE A 123 -8.33 13.18 -32.37
CA ILE A 123 -8.62 12.01 -31.56
C ILE A 123 -9.98 11.42 -31.95
N THR A 124 -9.94 10.18 -32.45
CA THR A 124 -11.13 9.39 -32.74
C THR A 124 -11.31 8.29 -31.68
N PRO A 125 -12.55 7.83 -31.43
CA PRO A 125 -12.79 6.73 -30.50
C PRO A 125 -12.32 5.40 -31.08
N GLY A 126 -11.45 4.72 -30.33
CA GLY A 126 -10.97 3.39 -30.64
C GLY A 126 -12.01 2.30 -30.34
N SER A 127 -11.60 1.05 -30.54
CA SER A 127 -12.46 -0.12 -30.34
C SER A 127 -12.58 -0.56 -28.87
N GLN A 128 -11.58 -0.23 -28.04
CA GLN A 128 -11.49 -0.64 -26.64
C GLN A 128 -12.35 0.24 -25.74
N ARG A 129 -13.11 -0.41 -24.85
CA ARG A 129 -13.99 0.24 -23.87
C ARG A 129 -13.70 -0.31 -22.49
N THR A 130 -13.58 0.58 -21.51
CA THR A 130 -13.35 0.26 -20.11
C THR A 130 -14.54 0.75 -19.29
N LEU A 131 -15.21 -0.16 -18.61
CA LEU A 131 -16.27 0.20 -17.66
C LEU A 131 -15.65 0.38 -16.27
N VAL A 132 -15.70 1.59 -15.74
CA VAL A 132 -15.26 1.89 -14.38
C VAL A 132 -16.49 2.02 -13.49
N ILE A 133 -16.54 1.21 -12.43
CA ILE A 133 -17.58 1.31 -11.39
C ILE A 133 -16.93 1.78 -10.10
N THR A 134 -17.21 3.01 -9.71
CA THR A 134 -16.69 3.60 -8.47
C THR A 134 -17.46 3.08 -7.27
N ASP A 135 -16.81 3.03 -6.10
CA ASP A 135 -17.39 2.52 -4.85
C ASP A 135 -17.99 1.11 -4.97
N PHE A 136 -17.47 0.26 -5.87
CA PHE A 136 -17.98 -1.10 -6.08
C PHE A 136 -18.12 -1.92 -4.77
N PRO A 137 -17.19 -1.85 -3.79
CA PRO A 137 -17.32 -2.57 -2.52
C PRO A 137 -18.50 -2.13 -1.63
N SER A 138 -19.06 -0.93 -1.86
CA SER A 138 -20.22 -0.43 -1.12
C SER A 138 -21.55 -1.06 -1.59
N ILE A 139 -21.56 -1.66 -2.78
CA ILE A 139 -22.73 -2.33 -3.37
C ILE A 139 -22.98 -3.65 -2.63
N ALA A 140 -24.25 -4.02 -2.41
CA ALA A 140 -24.62 -5.29 -1.76
C ALA A 140 -24.00 -6.50 -2.47
N SER A 141 -23.52 -7.50 -1.71
CA SER A 141 -22.77 -8.64 -2.25
C SER A 141 -23.51 -9.40 -3.35
N GLY A 142 -24.80 -9.69 -3.16
CA GLY A 142 -25.61 -10.39 -4.18
C GLY A 142 -25.72 -9.60 -5.50
N THR A 143 -25.74 -8.27 -5.44
CA THR A 143 -25.74 -7.41 -6.63
C THR A 143 -24.37 -7.38 -7.30
N ARG A 144 -23.28 -7.37 -6.52
CA ARG A 144 -21.92 -7.45 -7.08
C ARG A 144 -21.69 -8.75 -7.84
N ASP A 145 -22.13 -9.86 -7.27
CA ASP A 145 -21.99 -11.18 -7.89
C ASP A 145 -22.83 -11.28 -9.18
N ALA A 146 -24.02 -10.68 -9.19
CA ALA A 146 -24.84 -10.56 -10.39
C ALA A 146 -24.17 -9.70 -11.48
N ILE A 147 -23.58 -8.55 -11.12
CA ILE A 147 -22.84 -7.69 -12.06
C ILE A 147 -21.65 -8.46 -12.65
N ARG A 148 -20.88 -9.16 -11.81
CA ARG A 148 -19.74 -9.98 -12.26
C ARG A 148 -20.19 -11.06 -13.23
N SER A 149 -21.25 -11.79 -12.89
CA SER A 149 -21.81 -12.83 -13.76
C SER A 149 -22.30 -12.24 -15.09
N GLU A 150 -22.95 -11.08 -15.07
CA GLU A 150 -23.50 -10.46 -16.28
C GLU A 150 -22.41 -9.97 -17.22
N ILE A 151 -21.34 -9.37 -16.69
CA ILE A 151 -20.18 -8.94 -17.48
C ILE A 151 -19.52 -10.15 -18.13
N ILE A 152 -19.29 -11.24 -17.39
CA ILE A 152 -18.67 -12.46 -17.95
C ILE A 152 -19.56 -13.07 -19.04
N ASN A 153 -20.88 -13.13 -18.82
CA ASN A 153 -21.81 -13.74 -19.77
C ASN A 153 -21.99 -12.91 -21.05
N ARG A 154 -22.01 -11.58 -20.94
CA ARG A 154 -22.24 -10.69 -22.10
C ARG A 154 -20.95 -10.26 -22.80
N CYS A 155 -19.87 -10.12 -22.04
CA CYS A 155 -18.58 -9.67 -22.52
C CYS A 155 -17.58 -10.82 -22.36
N GLY A 156 -17.69 -11.85 -23.22
CA GLY A 156 -16.90 -13.09 -23.14
C GLY A 156 -15.37 -12.93 -23.20
N TYR A 157 -14.87 -11.72 -23.45
CA TYR A 157 -13.44 -11.35 -23.41
C TYR A 157 -13.17 -10.12 -22.50
N ALA A 158 -14.01 -9.86 -21.50
CA ALA A 158 -13.75 -8.78 -20.55
C ALA A 158 -12.65 -9.17 -19.56
N PHE A 159 -11.62 -8.32 -19.45
CA PHE A 159 -10.66 -8.38 -18.36
C PHE A 159 -11.22 -7.59 -17.18
N ILE A 160 -11.49 -8.27 -16.07
CA ILE A 160 -12.07 -7.67 -14.86
C ILE A 160 -10.93 -7.40 -13.88
N THR A 161 -10.61 -6.12 -13.71
CA THR A 161 -9.72 -5.65 -12.64
C THR A 161 -10.56 -5.02 -11.53
N GLU A 162 -10.80 -5.79 -10.48
CA GLU A 162 -11.38 -5.25 -9.26
C GLU A 162 -10.22 -4.68 -8.45
N HIS A 163 -10.15 -3.35 -8.35
CA HIS A 163 -9.37 -2.71 -7.30
C HIS A 163 -10.11 -2.95 -5.98
N ASP A 164 -9.87 -4.13 -5.45
CA ASP A 164 -10.23 -4.43 -4.09
C ASP A 164 -9.64 -3.32 -3.20
N THR A 165 -10.43 -2.91 -2.21
CA THR A 165 -9.90 -2.27 -0.98
C THR A 165 -8.93 -3.19 -0.21
N THR A 166 -8.43 -4.26 -0.84
CA THR A 166 -7.34 -5.10 -0.38
C THR A 166 -6.11 -4.27 -0.11
N SER A 167 -5.92 -3.09 -0.68
CA SER A 167 -4.86 -2.19 -0.20
C SER A 167 -5.05 -1.90 1.30
N LEU A 168 -6.04 -1.12 1.71
CA LEU A 168 -6.15 -0.71 3.13
C LEU A 168 -6.32 -1.89 4.11
N ARG A 169 -7.18 -2.87 3.78
CA ARG A 169 -7.41 -4.02 4.68
C ARG A 169 -6.24 -5.00 4.71
N SER A 170 -5.56 -5.26 3.59
CA SER A 170 -4.35 -6.10 3.63
C SER A 170 -3.17 -5.35 4.24
N TYR A 171 -3.08 -4.02 4.10
CA TYR A 171 -2.10 -3.20 4.80
C TYR A 171 -2.33 -3.24 6.30
N GLN A 172 -3.57 -3.09 6.77
CA GLN A 172 -3.92 -3.27 8.18
C GLN A 172 -3.63 -4.70 8.66
N ALA A 173 -4.01 -5.70 7.87
CA ALA A 173 -3.75 -7.10 8.20
C ALA A 173 -2.24 -7.39 8.28
N ARG A 174 -1.43 -6.81 7.40
CA ARG A 174 0.04 -6.95 7.39
C ARG A 174 0.70 -6.17 8.53
N ALA A 175 0.19 -4.98 8.83
CA ALA A 175 0.61 -4.15 9.97
C ALA A 175 0.33 -4.83 11.32
N ILE A 176 -0.63 -5.75 11.38
CA ILE A 176 -0.88 -6.59 12.55
C ILE A 176 -0.08 -7.90 12.47
N ALA A 177 -0.08 -8.57 11.32
CA ALA A 177 0.49 -9.91 11.17
C ALA A 177 2.01 -9.95 11.33
N MET A 178 2.74 -8.99 10.76
CA MET A 178 4.21 -9.01 10.84
C MET A 178 4.72 -8.73 12.26
N PRO A 179 4.28 -7.68 12.97
CA PRO A 179 4.64 -7.47 14.37
C PRO A 179 4.18 -8.59 15.31
N THR A 180 3.02 -9.21 15.06
CA THR A 180 2.57 -10.34 15.88
C THR A 180 3.44 -11.57 15.68
N LEU A 181 3.83 -11.90 14.44
CA LEU A 181 4.74 -13.02 14.15
C LEU A 181 6.13 -12.79 14.77
N THR A 182 6.69 -11.58 14.67
CA THR A 182 7.99 -11.28 15.30
C THR A 182 7.90 -11.29 16.83
N ALA A 183 6.80 -10.80 17.41
CA ALA A 183 6.56 -10.86 18.84
C ALA A 183 6.45 -12.31 19.35
N ILE A 184 5.71 -13.18 18.64
CA ILE A 184 5.62 -14.62 18.96
C ILE A 184 6.99 -15.31 18.84
N GLY A 185 7.75 -14.99 17.79
CA GLY A 185 9.11 -15.51 17.63
C GLY A 185 10.04 -15.11 18.78
N ALA A 186 10.02 -13.83 19.16
CA ALA A 186 10.79 -13.33 20.30
C ALA A 186 10.36 -13.99 21.63
N ALA A 187 9.05 -14.15 21.83
CA ALA A 187 8.48 -14.82 22.99
C ALA A 187 9.04 -16.23 23.20
N LEU A 188 9.01 -17.05 22.13
CA LEU A 188 9.52 -18.42 22.17
C LEU A 188 11.02 -18.47 22.49
N ILE A 189 11.81 -17.56 21.90
CA ILE A 189 13.25 -17.47 22.16
C ILE A 189 13.52 -17.10 23.62
N PHE A 190 12.79 -16.13 24.16
CA PHE A 190 12.99 -15.68 25.53
C PHE A 190 12.46 -16.67 26.56
N ALA A 191 11.37 -17.38 26.29
CA ALA A 191 10.91 -18.49 27.11
C ALA A 191 11.98 -19.60 27.19
N ALA A 192 12.60 -19.96 26.06
CA ALA A 192 13.71 -20.91 26.02
C ALA A 192 14.94 -20.42 26.81
N LEU A 193 15.28 -19.13 26.68
CA LEU A 193 16.39 -18.52 27.41
C LEU A 193 16.11 -18.47 28.92
N ALA A 194 14.88 -18.16 29.33
CA ALA A 194 14.45 -18.16 30.72
C ALA A 194 14.48 -19.57 31.33
N ALA A 195 14.09 -20.60 30.57
CA ALA A 195 14.18 -21.99 31.02
C ALA A 195 15.64 -22.45 31.15
N SER A 196 16.49 -22.11 30.17
CA SER A 196 17.93 -22.43 30.20
C SER A 196 18.65 -21.77 31.37
N THR A 197 18.38 -20.48 31.62
CA THR A 197 18.98 -19.75 32.75
C THR A 197 18.45 -20.21 34.10
N ARG A 198 17.17 -20.56 34.21
CA ARG A 198 16.64 -21.21 35.40
C ARG A 198 17.33 -22.54 35.68
N HIS A 199 17.52 -23.36 34.65
CA HIS A 199 18.18 -24.65 34.78
C HIS A 199 19.64 -24.50 35.25
N SER A 200 20.40 -23.57 34.65
CA SER A 200 21.79 -23.31 35.06
C SER A 200 21.91 -22.74 36.47
N GLN A 201 20.92 -21.96 36.92
CA GLN A 201 20.87 -21.37 38.26
C GLN A 201 20.25 -22.28 39.32
N SER A 202 19.76 -23.47 38.98
CA SER A 202 19.03 -24.37 39.89
C SER A 202 19.77 -24.64 41.22
N ARG A 203 21.08 -24.91 41.16
CA ARG A 203 21.91 -25.12 42.37
C ARG A 203 21.99 -23.89 43.25
N LEU A 204 22.15 -22.71 42.64
CA LEU A 204 22.23 -21.42 43.36
C LEU A 204 20.87 -21.04 43.97
N ARG A 205 19.76 -21.34 43.29
CA ARG A 205 18.41 -21.11 43.80
C ARG A 205 18.09 -22.02 44.97
N ARG A 206 18.53 -23.28 44.92
CA ARG A 206 18.38 -24.24 46.02
C ARG A 206 19.13 -23.79 47.27
N THR A 207 20.41 -23.42 47.14
CA THR A 207 21.18 -22.91 48.29
C THR A 207 20.58 -21.63 48.86
N LEU A 208 20.14 -20.69 48.01
CA LEU A 208 19.45 -19.48 48.47
C LEU A 208 18.14 -19.81 49.20
N GLY A 209 17.35 -20.77 48.70
CA GLY A 209 16.15 -21.26 49.36
C GLY A 209 16.42 -21.85 50.74
N GLU A 210 17.48 -22.64 50.89
CA GLU A 210 17.94 -23.21 52.18
C GLU A 210 18.33 -22.12 53.20
N PHE A 211 18.86 -20.98 52.73
CA PHE A 211 19.16 -19.81 53.57
C PHE A 211 17.95 -18.89 53.82
N GLY A 212 16.73 -19.30 53.42
CA GLY A 212 15.51 -18.54 53.62
C GLY A 212 15.34 -17.37 52.67
N ALA A 213 15.96 -17.42 51.48
CA ALA A 213 15.81 -16.36 50.49
C ALA A 213 14.35 -16.22 50.05
N ASP A 214 13.85 -15.01 50.20
CA ASP A 214 12.46 -14.69 49.94
C ASP A 214 12.22 -14.46 48.43
N ARG A 215 10.98 -14.59 47.95
CA ARG A 215 10.61 -14.40 46.52
C ARG A 215 11.24 -13.18 45.84
N PRO A 216 11.28 -11.96 46.44
CA PRO A 216 11.92 -10.79 45.81
C PRO A 216 13.44 -10.93 45.64
N GLN A 217 14.11 -11.73 46.46
CA GLN A 217 15.56 -11.97 46.35
C GLN A 217 15.87 -12.93 45.20
N LEU A 218 15.04 -13.98 45.03
CA LEU A 218 15.11 -14.87 43.86
C LEU A 218 14.79 -14.11 42.56
N MET A 219 13.89 -13.13 42.61
CA MET A 219 13.54 -12.29 41.46
C MET A 219 14.71 -11.41 40.98
N ARG A 220 15.65 -11.04 41.86
CA ARG A 220 16.86 -10.30 41.47
C ARG A 220 17.79 -11.10 40.56
N LEU A 221 17.78 -12.45 40.62
CA LEU A 221 18.53 -13.28 39.67
C LEU A 221 17.98 -13.17 38.24
N PHE A 222 16.69 -12.83 38.10
CA PHE A 222 16.03 -12.66 36.81
C PHE A 222 16.15 -11.22 36.27
N ALA A 223 16.50 -10.24 37.11
CA ALA A 223 16.61 -8.83 36.72
C ALA A 223 17.44 -8.58 35.43
N PRO A 224 18.66 -9.13 35.25
CA PRO A 224 19.41 -8.91 34.02
C PRO A 224 18.74 -9.54 32.80
N LEU A 225 18.03 -10.66 32.96
CA LEU A 225 17.29 -11.31 31.88
C LEU A 225 16.01 -10.54 31.52
N GLY A 226 15.33 -9.97 32.51
CA GLY A 226 14.16 -9.12 32.28
C GLY A 226 14.51 -7.88 31.46
N VAL A 227 15.68 -7.27 31.68
CA VAL A 227 16.16 -6.13 30.89
C VAL A 227 16.44 -6.54 29.45
N THR A 228 17.12 -7.67 29.21
CA THR A 228 17.43 -8.13 27.84
C THR A 228 16.17 -8.55 27.09
N MET A 229 15.21 -9.17 27.76
CA MET A 229 13.88 -9.47 27.22
C MET A 229 13.15 -8.19 26.79
N GLY A 230 13.09 -7.18 27.68
CA GLY A 230 12.42 -5.92 27.37
C GLY A 230 13.02 -5.22 26.14
N VAL A 231 14.35 -5.13 26.08
CA VAL A 231 15.06 -4.52 24.94
C VAL A 231 14.86 -5.32 23.66
N GLY A 232 15.00 -6.65 23.71
CA GLY A 232 14.86 -7.47 22.50
C GLY A 232 13.43 -7.58 21.99
N SER A 233 12.42 -7.58 22.86
CA SER A 233 11.02 -7.52 22.43
C SER A 233 10.67 -6.16 21.83
N ALA A 234 11.24 -5.06 22.33
CA ALA A 234 11.10 -3.75 21.71
C ALA A 234 11.74 -3.71 20.31
N LEU A 235 12.92 -4.30 20.15
CA LEU A 235 13.56 -4.44 18.84
C LEU A 235 12.76 -5.33 17.88
N ALA A 236 12.18 -6.44 18.36
CA ALA A 236 11.35 -7.33 17.56
C ALA A 236 10.07 -6.64 17.04
N LEU A 237 9.46 -5.77 17.84
CA LEU A 237 8.35 -4.92 17.42
C LEU A 237 8.78 -3.91 16.36
N LEU A 238 9.93 -3.24 16.55
CA LEU A 238 10.48 -2.31 15.58
C LEU A 238 10.78 -3.00 14.25
N PHE A 239 11.41 -4.18 14.26
CA PHE A 239 11.67 -4.94 13.04
C PHE A 239 10.39 -5.45 12.38
N GLY A 240 9.39 -5.87 13.16
CA GLY A 240 8.07 -6.23 12.64
C GLY A 240 7.35 -5.04 11.99
N TRP A 241 7.49 -3.85 12.58
CA TRP A 241 6.99 -2.59 12.03
C TRP A 241 7.71 -2.21 10.73
N PHE A 242 9.04 -2.30 10.69
CA PHE A 242 9.81 -2.11 9.45
C PHE A 242 9.37 -3.08 8.35
N GLY A 243 9.19 -4.37 8.66
CA GLY A 243 8.76 -5.39 7.70
C GLY A 243 7.30 -5.25 7.22
N ALA A 244 6.48 -4.48 7.95
CA ALA A 244 5.12 -4.14 7.56
C ALA A 244 5.03 -2.86 6.71
N HIS A 245 6.06 -2.01 6.73
CA HIS A 245 5.98 -0.69 6.12
C HIS A 245 6.20 -0.71 4.59
N PRO A 246 5.30 -0.11 3.79
CA PRO A 246 5.30 -0.23 2.34
C PRO A 246 6.46 0.49 1.62
N TRP A 247 7.10 1.50 2.22
CA TRP A 247 8.26 2.20 1.63
C TRP A 247 9.44 1.31 1.20
N ILE A 248 9.57 0.10 1.77
CA ILE A 248 10.63 -0.87 1.41
C ILE A 248 10.23 -1.74 0.22
N ILE A 249 8.92 -1.90 -0.07
CA ILE A 249 8.40 -2.90 -1.01
C ILE A 249 7.72 -2.25 -2.22
N ALA A 250 7.06 -1.10 -2.04
CA ALA A 250 6.46 -0.29 -3.09
C ALA A 250 6.35 1.17 -2.59
N PRO A 251 7.29 2.06 -2.96
CA PRO A 251 7.26 3.46 -2.54
C PRO A 251 6.16 4.18 -3.32
N SER A 252 4.96 4.28 -2.77
CA SER A 252 3.95 5.22 -3.26
C SER A 252 3.48 6.16 -2.14
N PRO A 253 3.23 7.45 -2.43
CA PRO A 253 2.88 8.46 -1.42
C PRO A 253 1.54 8.23 -0.73
N GLU A 254 0.65 7.41 -1.31
CA GLU A 254 -0.71 7.16 -0.81
C GLU A 254 -0.76 6.27 0.44
N PHE A 255 0.32 5.57 0.78
CA PHE A 255 0.37 4.68 1.96
C PHE A 255 0.90 5.38 3.21
N GLY A 256 0.40 6.60 3.44
CA GLY A 256 0.67 7.41 4.61
C GLY A 256 0.00 6.86 5.86
N ASP A 257 0.83 6.24 6.71
CA ASP A 257 0.60 5.93 8.13
C ASP A 257 -0.15 4.62 8.46
N THR A 258 0.58 3.65 9.01
CA THR A 258 0.03 2.38 9.54
C THR A 258 -0.66 2.57 10.90
N GLY A 259 -0.75 3.80 11.42
CA GLY A 259 -1.38 4.13 12.70
C GLY A 259 -0.73 3.38 13.87
N TRP A 260 -1.50 3.16 14.94
CA TRP A 260 -1.00 2.53 16.18
C TRP A 260 -1.17 1.00 16.22
N TRP A 261 -1.57 0.37 15.12
CA TRP A 261 -1.92 -1.06 15.07
C TRP A 261 -0.74 -1.99 15.38
N TRP A 262 0.50 -1.55 15.09
CA TRP A 262 1.73 -2.27 15.41
C TRP A 262 2.02 -2.35 16.92
N LEU A 263 1.32 -1.58 17.76
CA LEU A 263 1.40 -1.66 19.23
C LEU A 263 0.53 -2.78 19.83
N ILE A 264 -0.38 -3.36 19.06
CA ILE A 264 -1.27 -4.44 19.54
C ILE A 264 -0.54 -5.63 20.20
N PRO A 265 0.69 -6.02 19.80
CA PRO A 265 1.41 -7.09 20.47
C PRO A 265 2.09 -6.67 21.79
N LEU A 266 2.16 -5.37 22.15
CA LEU A 266 2.78 -4.92 23.40
C LEU A 266 2.15 -5.53 24.66
N PRO A 267 0.82 -5.57 24.82
CA PRO A 267 0.18 -6.22 25.96
C PRO A 267 0.54 -7.70 26.05
N LEU A 268 0.73 -8.38 24.91
CA LEU A 268 1.12 -9.79 24.86
C LEU A 268 2.55 -9.97 25.42
N ILE A 269 3.48 -9.12 24.99
CA ILE A 269 4.88 -9.11 25.48
C ILE A 269 4.94 -8.78 26.97
N LEU A 270 4.15 -7.80 27.43
CA LEU A 270 4.08 -7.43 28.84
C LEU A 270 3.48 -8.57 29.70
N ALA A 271 2.46 -9.25 29.20
CA ALA A 271 1.88 -10.40 29.88
C ALA A 271 2.89 -11.56 29.96
N GLU A 272 3.60 -11.85 28.87
CA GLU A 272 4.60 -12.91 28.83
C GLU A 272 5.77 -12.65 29.80
N THR A 273 6.33 -11.44 29.77
CA THR A 273 7.40 -11.04 30.69
C THR A 273 6.96 -11.11 32.15
N ALA A 274 5.72 -10.72 32.46
CA ALA A 274 5.15 -10.86 33.79
C ALA A 274 4.99 -12.34 34.21
N VAL A 275 4.54 -13.21 33.30
CA VAL A 275 4.41 -14.66 33.54
C VAL A 275 5.78 -15.29 33.78
N LEU A 276 6.79 -14.94 32.99
CA LEU A 276 8.15 -15.48 33.13
C LEU A 276 8.84 -14.97 34.39
N ALA A 277 8.63 -13.70 34.78
CA ALA A 277 9.11 -13.14 36.03
C ALA A 277 8.44 -13.84 37.24
N TRP A 278 7.11 -14.01 37.19
CA TRP A 278 6.37 -14.73 38.22
C TRP A 278 6.83 -16.19 38.33
N TRP A 279 6.98 -16.89 37.20
CA TRP A 279 7.47 -18.26 37.19
C TRP A 279 8.86 -18.35 37.82
N ASN A 280 9.79 -17.46 37.43
CA ASN A 280 11.14 -17.42 37.99
C ASN A 280 11.23 -17.01 39.46
N SER A 281 10.22 -16.34 40.00
CA SER A 281 10.14 -16.03 41.43
C SER A 281 9.79 -17.23 42.33
N ARG A 282 9.35 -18.36 41.73
CA ARG A 282 9.00 -19.56 42.49
C ARG A 282 10.26 -20.35 42.91
N PRO A 283 10.35 -20.81 44.16
CA PRO A 283 11.42 -21.71 44.60
C PRO A 283 11.37 -23.04 43.82
N GLU A 284 12.51 -23.72 43.72
CA GLU A 284 12.56 -25.08 43.20
C GLU A 284 11.76 -26.02 44.13
N PRO A 285 10.99 -26.97 43.58
CA PRO A 285 10.28 -27.96 44.39
C PRO A 285 11.29 -28.81 45.18
N GLU A 286 10.97 -29.13 46.43
CA GLU A 286 11.69 -30.13 47.21
C GLU A 286 11.64 -31.45 46.45
N GLN A 287 12.80 -31.93 46.04
CA GLN A 287 12.94 -33.26 45.50
C GLN A 287 13.07 -34.17 46.72
N ASP A 288 11.96 -34.83 47.10
CA ASP A 288 11.97 -35.88 48.11
C ASP A 288 13.01 -36.92 47.72
N ASP A 289 14.12 -36.95 48.46
CA ASP A 289 15.15 -37.98 48.39
C ASP A 289 14.61 -39.27 49.04
N THR A 290 13.48 -39.79 48.56
CA THR A 290 13.04 -41.16 48.86
C THR A 290 13.52 -42.07 47.74
N GLY A 291 14.78 -42.49 47.84
CA GLY A 291 15.41 -43.36 46.86
C GLY A 291 16.76 -43.91 47.32
N ARG A 292 16.81 -44.43 48.55
CA ARG A 292 17.83 -45.39 49.00
C ARG A 292 17.16 -46.74 49.24
#